data_AF-A0A2V6WYQ3-F1
#
_entry.id   AF-A0A2V6WYQ3-F1
#
_cell.length_a   1.000
_cell.length_b   1.000
_cell.length_c   1.000
_cell.angle_alpha   90.00
_cell.angle_beta   90.00
_cell.angle_gamma   90.00
#
_symmetry.space_group_name_H-M   'P 1'
#
loop_
_entity.id
_entity.type
_entity.pdbx_description
1 polymer ?
#
loop_
_entity_poly.entity_id
_entity_poly.type
_entity_poly.pdbx_seq_one_letter_code
_entity_poly.pdbx_strand_id
1 'polypeptide(L)'
;MQAEEQRRRGPLTGIRVIELADEQAEYCGLTLAGLGADVVKVEPPGGSPTRRIGPFYEDREDPERSLFFWQYNRGKRSIVLDLGQPQGQDQFRSLVATADVLLESTPKGELDALGLGVAALLREFPTLIVARTSPFGDDGPWVAFKGSDLVHLALGGVMMNCGYDPAPGGTYDLPPIAPQMWHAFHIAGEQLSVAIIAALLYRWRTGKGQYLSCAVHEAVAKSTEVDLMTWVMRRSLVLRQTCRHARESITPHPSIVHTKDGRWVMANLGTRPGETEQLIKLLERYGMDAGLDAAKPSLPSSGRFVPGTGPSTAKRDHAMEAVQRFVRAFTYENVPWREAQEAGMLWAPLRKPHENAMDPHWLARRSCTDVEHPELGRSFRYATSKWLATRTSWSVGRRAPLLNEDATTVALPRAPDLPVIDASARAPLNEALSPRGKPFPLHGIRILDFTWFLASAGGTRFLSAFGAESIKVELKSHPDTRMAAMAPVGGRAAREKATGPLPGVTDPDMGGQFNNKNPGKRGISLNVRHPKGLEIARRLVAMSDVVAEGFSPGVLDSWGLGYDALRAIKPDIIY
;
A
#
# COMPACT_ATOMS: atom_id res chain seq x y z
N MET A 1 -18.40 -17.96 -25.38
CA MET A 1 -17.03 -18.44 -25.09
C MET A 1 -15.99 -17.31 -25.01
N GLN A 2 -15.76 -16.48 -26.04
CA GLN A 2 -14.69 -15.45 -26.01
C GLN A 2 -14.85 -14.34 -24.94
N ALA A 3 -16.08 -13.95 -24.57
CA ALA A 3 -16.31 -12.93 -23.53
C ALA A 3 -16.12 -13.45 -22.08
N GLU A 4 -16.27 -14.75 -21.87
CA GLU A 4 -16.14 -15.39 -20.55
C GLU A 4 -14.68 -15.74 -20.24
N GLU A 5 -13.90 -16.04 -21.29
CA GLU A 5 -12.48 -16.36 -21.23
C GLU A 5 -11.58 -15.13 -21.03
N GLN A 6 -12.08 -13.93 -21.34
CA GLN A 6 -11.44 -12.66 -21.00
C GLN A 6 -11.69 -12.20 -19.56
N ARG A 7 -12.72 -12.73 -18.88
CA ARG A 7 -13.09 -12.34 -17.50
C ARG A 7 -12.18 -12.91 -16.41
N ARG A 8 -11.29 -13.86 -16.71
CA ARG A 8 -10.45 -14.59 -15.73
C ARG A 8 -8.94 -14.52 -16.02
N ARG A 9 -8.39 -13.38 -16.42
CA ARG A 9 -6.93 -13.24 -16.66
C ARG A 9 -6.24 -12.36 -15.62
N GLY A 10 -6.51 -12.64 -14.35
CA GLY A 10 -5.73 -12.07 -13.25
C GLY A 10 -4.39 -12.81 -13.09
N PRO A 11 -3.35 -12.19 -12.50
CA PRO A 11 -2.03 -12.82 -12.34
C PRO A 11 -2.04 -14.08 -11.46
N LEU A 12 -3.08 -14.29 -10.65
CA LEU A 12 -3.27 -15.49 -9.83
C LEU A 12 -4.32 -16.44 -10.41
N THR A 13 -4.62 -16.32 -11.70
CA THR A 13 -5.45 -17.31 -12.38
C THR A 13 -4.82 -18.69 -12.21
N GLY A 14 -5.64 -19.64 -11.77
CA GLY A 14 -5.16 -20.99 -11.46
C GLY A 14 -4.70 -21.18 -10.02
N ILE A 15 -4.71 -20.15 -9.17
CA ILE A 15 -4.48 -20.31 -7.72
C ILE A 15 -5.81 -20.51 -7.00
N ARG A 16 -5.91 -21.53 -6.14
CA ARG A 16 -7.06 -21.75 -5.25
C ARG A 16 -6.71 -21.37 -3.81
N VAL A 17 -7.56 -20.55 -3.21
CA VAL A 17 -7.47 -20.12 -1.82
C VAL A 17 -8.67 -20.65 -1.06
N ILE A 18 -8.44 -21.41 0.00
CA ILE A 18 -9.47 -21.73 0.99
C ILE A 18 -9.37 -20.68 2.09
N GLU A 19 -10.44 -19.92 2.29
CA GLU A 19 -10.52 -18.84 3.27
C GLU A 19 -11.38 -19.27 4.46
N LEU A 20 -10.75 -19.43 5.61
CA LEU A 20 -11.39 -19.62 6.91
C LEU A 20 -11.08 -18.40 7.80
N ALA A 21 -11.67 -17.27 7.43
CA ALA A 21 -11.35 -15.98 8.03
C ALA A 21 -12.57 -15.08 8.23
N ASP A 22 -12.41 -14.15 9.15
CA ASP A 22 -13.32 -13.05 9.50
C ASP A 22 -12.79 -11.69 8.98
N GLU A 23 -13.26 -10.58 9.54
CA GLU A 23 -12.87 -9.23 9.14
C GLU A 23 -11.35 -8.96 9.15
N GLN A 24 -10.57 -9.74 9.91
CA GLN A 24 -9.12 -9.57 10.02
C GLN A 24 -8.40 -9.91 8.70
N ALA A 25 -8.92 -10.87 7.92
CA ALA A 25 -8.26 -11.33 6.69
C ALA A 25 -9.16 -11.38 5.45
N GLU A 26 -10.47 -11.12 5.57
CA GLU A 26 -11.38 -11.09 4.42
C GLU A 26 -10.93 -10.12 3.30
N TYR A 27 -10.29 -9.01 3.67
CA TYR A 27 -9.70 -8.06 2.71
C TYR A 27 -8.52 -8.65 1.92
N CYS A 28 -7.71 -9.51 2.54
CA CYS A 28 -6.65 -10.24 1.85
C CYS A 28 -7.27 -11.18 0.82
N GLY A 29 -8.28 -11.97 1.22
CA GLY A 29 -8.98 -12.87 0.30
C GLY A 29 -9.69 -12.12 -0.84
N LEU A 30 -10.28 -10.95 -0.56
CA LEU A 30 -10.83 -10.07 -1.58
C LEU A 30 -9.78 -9.65 -2.61
N THR A 31 -8.60 -9.28 -2.14
CA THR A 31 -7.49 -8.85 -2.99
C THR A 31 -7.01 -10.01 -3.85
N LEU A 32 -6.87 -11.22 -3.30
CA LEU A 32 -6.51 -12.43 -4.05
C LEU A 32 -7.56 -12.79 -5.11
N ALA A 33 -8.86 -12.70 -4.79
CA ALA A 33 -9.94 -12.91 -5.76
C ALA A 33 -9.88 -11.89 -6.90
N GLY A 34 -9.61 -10.62 -6.57
CA GLY A 34 -9.38 -9.56 -7.55
C GLY A 34 -8.13 -9.76 -8.41
N LEU A 35 -7.11 -10.43 -7.88
CA LEU A 35 -5.94 -10.89 -8.65
C LEU A 35 -6.23 -12.15 -9.47
N GLY A 36 -7.45 -12.68 -9.45
CA GLY A 36 -7.90 -13.81 -10.28
C GLY A 36 -7.83 -15.18 -9.59
N ALA A 37 -7.50 -15.24 -8.30
CA ALA A 37 -7.54 -16.50 -7.56
C ALA A 37 -8.98 -16.99 -7.37
N ASP A 38 -9.15 -18.31 -7.36
CA ASP A 38 -10.39 -18.98 -6.95
C ASP A 38 -10.44 -19.03 -5.43
N VAL A 39 -11.13 -18.06 -4.82
CA VAL A 39 -11.25 -17.94 -3.36
C VAL A 39 -12.56 -18.58 -2.90
N VAL A 40 -12.44 -19.61 -2.07
CA VAL A 40 -13.55 -20.34 -1.46
C VAL A 40 -13.58 -20.02 0.03
N LYS A 41 -14.60 -19.27 0.44
CA LYS A 41 -14.89 -18.99 1.85
C LYS A 41 -15.59 -20.19 2.49
N VAL A 42 -14.96 -20.75 3.51
CA VAL A 42 -15.54 -21.77 4.38
C VAL A 42 -16.25 -21.06 5.53
N GLU A 43 -17.53 -21.33 5.68
CA GLU A 43 -18.38 -20.70 6.69
C GLU A 43 -18.97 -21.74 7.64
N PRO A 44 -19.20 -21.41 8.92
CA PRO A 44 -19.94 -22.29 9.81
C PRO A 44 -21.44 -22.34 9.41
N PRO A 45 -22.24 -23.28 9.95
CA PRO A 45 -23.67 -23.39 9.65
C PRO A 45 -24.48 -22.10 9.80
N GLY A 46 -24.09 -21.21 10.73
CA GLY A 46 -24.72 -19.91 10.94
C GLY A 46 -24.16 -18.76 10.09
N GLY A 47 -23.30 -19.06 9.10
CA GLY A 47 -22.58 -18.10 8.28
C GLY A 47 -21.45 -17.37 9.01
N SER A 48 -20.57 -16.73 8.23
CA SER A 48 -19.51 -15.87 8.77
C SER A 48 -20.08 -14.79 9.71
N PRO A 49 -19.43 -14.49 10.85
CA PRO A 49 -19.86 -13.40 11.74
C PRO A 49 -20.02 -12.05 11.03
N THR A 50 -19.21 -11.79 9.99
CA THR A 50 -19.24 -10.55 9.20
C THR A 50 -20.55 -10.35 8.43
N ARG A 51 -21.34 -11.41 8.20
CA ARG A 51 -22.72 -11.33 7.65
C ARG A 51 -23.69 -10.59 8.56
N ARG A 52 -23.37 -10.47 9.85
CA ARG A 52 -24.17 -9.74 10.85
C ARG A 52 -23.67 -8.31 11.09
N ILE A 53 -22.66 -7.85 10.35
CA ILE A 53 -22.17 -6.47 10.45
C ILE A 53 -22.97 -5.59 9.50
N GLY A 54 -23.71 -4.62 10.04
CA GLY A 54 -24.42 -3.62 9.25
C GLY A 54 -23.48 -2.59 8.57
N PRO A 55 -24.04 -1.64 7.81
CA PRO A 55 -25.46 -1.48 7.50
C PRO A 55 -26.01 -2.61 6.62
N PHE A 56 -27.32 -2.79 6.64
CA PHE A 56 -28.00 -3.81 5.84
C PHE A 56 -28.78 -3.18 4.68
N TYR A 57 -28.82 -3.85 3.53
CA TYR A 57 -29.59 -3.41 2.38
C TYR A 57 -31.08 -3.28 2.73
N GLU A 58 -31.66 -2.11 2.44
CA GLU A 58 -33.04 -1.72 2.81
C GLU A 58 -33.30 -1.71 4.33
N ASP A 59 -32.25 -1.54 5.15
CA ASP A 59 -32.34 -1.54 6.62
C ASP A 59 -32.95 -2.83 7.20
N ARG A 60 -32.82 -3.94 6.48
CA ARG A 60 -33.30 -5.27 6.89
C ARG A 60 -32.15 -6.14 7.37
N GLU A 61 -32.08 -6.36 8.67
CA GLU A 61 -31.11 -7.27 9.28
C GLU A 61 -31.31 -8.70 8.77
N ASP A 62 -30.40 -9.14 7.91
CA ASP A 62 -30.39 -10.45 7.28
C ASP A 62 -28.94 -10.79 6.86
N PRO A 63 -28.46 -12.04 7.08
CA PRO A 63 -27.11 -12.46 6.71
C PRO A 63 -26.74 -12.29 5.23
N GLU A 64 -27.72 -12.23 4.34
CA GLU A 64 -27.53 -12.00 2.91
C GLU A 64 -27.62 -10.52 2.51
N ARG A 65 -27.87 -9.62 3.46
CA ARG A 65 -28.06 -8.19 3.20
C ARG A 65 -27.01 -7.29 3.83
N SER A 66 -26.00 -7.86 4.50
CA SER A 66 -24.89 -7.07 5.06
C SER A 66 -24.07 -6.41 3.94
N LEU A 67 -24.10 -5.08 3.90
CA LEU A 67 -23.29 -4.29 2.97
C LEU A 67 -21.80 -4.42 3.29
N PHE A 68 -21.45 -4.68 4.55
CA PHE A 68 -20.09 -5.02 4.96
C PHE A 68 -19.64 -6.33 4.29
N PHE A 69 -20.40 -7.41 4.47
CA PHE A 69 -20.08 -8.70 3.87
C PHE A 69 -19.96 -8.62 2.35
N TRP A 70 -20.91 -7.90 1.70
CA TRP A 70 -20.90 -7.69 0.26
C TRP A 70 -19.59 -7.04 -0.24
N GLN A 71 -19.10 -6.04 0.48
CA GLN A 71 -17.89 -5.29 0.10
C GLN A 71 -16.62 -6.18 0.15
N TYR A 72 -16.49 -7.02 1.17
CA TYR A 72 -15.27 -7.79 1.45
C TYR A 72 -15.28 -9.21 0.86
N ASN A 73 -16.42 -9.72 0.41
CA ASN A 73 -16.53 -11.09 -0.05
C ASN A 73 -16.92 -11.23 -1.54
N ARG A 74 -16.96 -10.13 -2.30
CA ARG A 74 -17.16 -10.18 -3.76
C ARG A 74 -16.09 -11.03 -4.45
N GLY A 75 -16.49 -11.68 -5.54
CA GLY A 75 -15.64 -12.57 -6.33
C GLY A 75 -15.35 -13.92 -5.68
N LYS A 76 -15.74 -14.14 -4.43
CA LYS A 76 -15.53 -15.40 -3.71
C LYS A 76 -16.66 -16.41 -3.98
N ARG A 77 -16.42 -17.65 -3.57
CA ARG A 77 -17.38 -18.75 -3.46
C ARG A 77 -17.63 -19.09 -2.01
N SER A 78 -18.82 -19.56 -1.65
CA SER A 78 -19.18 -19.95 -0.27
C SER A 78 -19.51 -21.43 -0.18
N ILE A 79 -18.99 -22.07 0.87
CA ILE A 79 -19.40 -23.41 1.30
C ILE A 79 -19.55 -23.42 2.83
N VAL A 80 -20.59 -24.06 3.32
CA VAL A 80 -20.82 -24.27 4.75
C VAL A 80 -20.24 -25.60 5.18
N LEU A 81 -19.38 -25.58 6.20
CA LEU A 81 -18.84 -26.77 6.86
C LEU A 81 -18.93 -26.62 8.38
N ASP A 82 -19.40 -27.67 9.06
CA ASP A 82 -19.34 -27.75 10.52
C ASP A 82 -18.06 -28.45 10.97
N LEU A 83 -17.02 -27.67 11.26
CA LEU A 83 -15.73 -28.21 11.72
C LEU A 83 -15.78 -28.82 13.13
N GLY A 84 -16.90 -28.63 13.87
CA GLY A 84 -17.16 -29.33 15.12
C GLY A 84 -17.49 -30.81 14.93
N GLN A 85 -17.83 -31.23 13.70
CA GLN A 85 -18.14 -32.61 13.37
C GLN A 85 -16.99 -33.27 12.58
N PRO A 86 -16.68 -34.56 12.82
CA PRO A 86 -15.66 -35.28 12.06
C PRO A 86 -15.87 -35.21 10.54
N GLN A 87 -17.13 -35.33 10.09
CA GLN A 87 -17.46 -35.22 8.67
C GLN A 87 -17.09 -33.85 8.07
N GLY A 88 -17.32 -32.76 8.80
CA GLY A 88 -16.95 -31.41 8.33
C GLY A 88 -15.44 -31.21 8.32
N GLN A 89 -14.71 -31.82 9.26
CA GLN A 89 -13.24 -31.84 9.27
C GLN A 89 -12.68 -32.60 8.06
N ASP A 90 -13.25 -33.76 7.72
CA ASP A 90 -12.83 -34.56 6.56
C ASP A 90 -13.12 -33.83 5.24
N GLN A 91 -14.28 -33.17 5.14
CA GLN A 91 -14.61 -32.31 4.01
C GLN A 91 -13.64 -31.13 3.89
N PHE A 92 -13.29 -30.49 5.02
CA PHE A 92 -12.32 -29.40 5.01
C PHE A 92 -10.93 -29.86 4.59
N ARG A 93 -10.43 -31.01 5.09
CA ARG A 93 -9.17 -31.61 4.60
C ARG A 93 -9.22 -31.86 3.10
N SER A 94 -10.34 -32.37 2.60
CA SER A 94 -10.54 -32.61 1.16
C SER A 94 -10.48 -31.31 0.35
N LEU A 95 -11.02 -30.20 0.86
CA LEU A 95 -10.87 -28.88 0.23
C LEU A 95 -9.41 -28.42 0.22
N VAL A 96 -8.74 -28.50 1.38
CA VAL A 96 -7.34 -28.09 1.56
C VAL A 96 -6.40 -28.91 0.67
N ALA A 97 -6.70 -30.19 0.43
CA ALA A 97 -5.94 -31.04 -0.50
C ALA A 97 -5.90 -30.50 -1.94
N THR A 98 -6.89 -29.68 -2.33
CA THR A 98 -6.95 -29.02 -3.65
C THR A 98 -6.48 -27.57 -3.64
N ALA A 99 -6.06 -27.07 -2.48
CA ALA A 99 -5.74 -25.67 -2.26
C ALA A 99 -4.27 -25.36 -2.51
N ASP A 100 -4.00 -24.15 -2.97
CA ASP A 100 -2.66 -23.59 -2.98
C ASP A 100 -2.35 -22.83 -1.70
N VAL A 101 -3.37 -22.16 -1.17
CA VAL A 101 -3.29 -21.31 0.02
C VAL A 101 -4.47 -21.62 0.94
N LEU A 102 -4.20 -21.84 2.22
CA LEU A 102 -5.17 -21.70 3.29
C LEU A 102 -4.98 -20.32 3.92
N LEU A 103 -5.97 -19.44 3.79
CA LEU A 103 -6.00 -18.13 4.44
C LEU A 103 -6.89 -18.22 5.68
N GLU A 104 -6.35 -17.99 6.87
CA GLU A 104 -7.11 -18.12 8.11
C GLU A 104 -6.84 -17.01 9.13
N SER A 105 -7.84 -16.70 9.95
CA SER A 105 -7.74 -15.76 11.08
C SER A 105 -8.34 -16.33 12.37
N THR A 106 -8.39 -17.66 12.47
CA THR A 106 -9.00 -18.35 13.60
C THR A 106 -8.24 -18.06 14.90
N PRO A 107 -8.91 -17.99 16.07
CA PRO A 107 -8.24 -17.88 17.35
C PRO A 107 -7.19 -18.98 17.53
N LYS A 108 -6.04 -18.61 18.12
CA LYS A 108 -4.89 -19.51 18.25
C LYS A 108 -5.28 -20.79 19.00
N GLY A 109 -4.94 -21.94 18.44
CA GLY A 109 -5.18 -23.26 19.06
C GLY A 109 -6.52 -23.91 18.69
N GLU A 110 -7.48 -23.19 18.10
CA GLU A 110 -8.78 -23.78 17.75
C GLU A 110 -8.65 -24.85 16.66
N LEU A 111 -7.95 -24.54 15.55
CA LEU A 111 -7.69 -25.53 14.51
C LEU A 111 -6.77 -26.65 14.99
N ASP A 112 -5.83 -26.36 15.89
CA ASP A 112 -4.95 -27.39 16.49
C ASP A 112 -5.77 -28.41 17.29
N ALA A 113 -6.77 -27.96 18.06
CA ALA A 113 -7.66 -28.83 18.84
C ALA A 113 -8.50 -29.78 17.95
N LEU A 114 -8.71 -29.41 16.68
CA LEU A 114 -9.43 -30.22 15.68
C LEU A 114 -8.48 -31.07 14.82
N GLY A 115 -7.17 -31.05 15.09
CA GLY A 115 -6.16 -31.73 14.26
C GLY A 115 -6.04 -31.13 12.85
N LEU A 116 -6.44 -29.86 12.69
CA LEU A 116 -6.37 -29.04 11.47
C LEU A 116 -5.37 -27.88 11.61
N GLY A 117 -4.51 -27.93 12.64
CA GLY A 117 -3.49 -26.93 12.88
C GLY A 117 -2.39 -26.92 11.83
N VAL A 118 -1.61 -25.82 11.78
CA VAL A 118 -0.57 -25.56 10.77
C VAL A 118 0.40 -26.73 10.62
N ALA A 119 0.89 -27.29 11.75
CA ALA A 119 1.85 -28.38 11.73
C ALA A 119 1.27 -29.69 11.19
N ALA A 120 -0.01 -29.96 11.44
CA ALA A 120 -0.70 -31.13 10.91
C ALA A 120 -0.93 -30.98 9.40
N LEU A 121 -1.47 -29.83 8.97
CA LEU A 121 -1.75 -29.56 7.56
C LEU A 121 -0.49 -29.53 6.70
N LEU A 122 0.62 -28.93 7.14
CA LEU A 122 1.86 -28.93 6.36
C LEU A 122 2.55 -30.30 6.31
N ARG A 123 2.25 -31.21 7.25
CA ARG A 123 2.73 -32.59 7.20
C ARG A 123 1.94 -33.39 6.15
N GLU A 124 0.63 -33.16 6.08
CA GLU A 124 -0.28 -33.82 5.14
C GLU A 124 -0.15 -33.24 3.72
N PHE A 125 -0.03 -31.91 3.61
CA PHE A 125 0.03 -31.14 2.36
C PHE A 125 1.30 -30.28 2.31
N PRO A 126 2.47 -30.87 1.99
CA PRO A 126 3.76 -30.17 2.07
C PRO A 126 3.94 -29.01 1.06
N THR A 127 3.06 -28.91 0.06
CA THR A 127 3.04 -27.83 -0.93
C THR A 127 2.08 -26.70 -0.55
N LEU A 128 1.31 -26.84 0.53
CA LEU A 128 0.33 -25.85 0.96
C LEU A 128 1.01 -24.61 1.55
N ILE A 129 0.50 -23.44 1.21
CA ILE A 129 0.84 -22.20 1.92
C ILE A 129 -0.25 -21.96 2.97
N VAL A 130 0.11 -21.96 4.24
CA VAL A 130 -0.83 -21.58 5.32
C VAL A 130 -0.53 -20.15 5.71
N ALA A 131 -1.44 -19.24 5.40
CA ALA A 131 -1.34 -17.82 5.64
C ALA A 131 -2.30 -17.40 6.75
N ARG A 132 -1.74 -17.00 7.89
CA ARG A 132 -2.50 -16.66 9.08
C ARG A 132 -2.41 -15.17 9.40
N THR A 133 -3.55 -14.57 9.69
CA THR A 133 -3.63 -13.25 10.32
C THR A 133 -4.00 -13.41 11.79
N SER A 134 -3.27 -12.73 12.68
CA SER A 134 -3.60 -12.69 14.10
C SER A 134 -3.47 -11.27 14.64
N PRO A 135 -4.12 -10.91 15.76
CA PRO A 135 -4.07 -9.54 16.28
C PRO A 135 -2.64 -9.09 16.63
N PHE A 136 -1.93 -9.89 17.42
CA PHE A 136 -0.62 -9.55 17.99
C PHE A 136 0.49 -10.55 17.65
N GLY A 137 0.25 -11.46 16.71
CA GLY A 137 1.19 -12.53 16.37
C GLY A 137 1.01 -13.76 17.23
N ASP A 138 1.85 -14.76 16.97
CA ASP A 138 1.72 -16.10 17.54
C ASP A 138 2.76 -16.39 18.62
N ASP A 139 3.64 -15.42 18.85
CA ASP A 139 4.69 -15.42 19.85
C ASP A 139 4.73 -14.06 20.55
N GLY A 140 5.68 -13.91 21.48
CA GLY A 140 5.85 -12.68 22.24
C GLY A 140 4.83 -12.50 23.38
N PRO A 141 4.99 -11.41 24.16
CA PRO A 141 4.25 -11.20 25.40
C PRO A 141 2.76 -10.86 25.18
N TRP A 142 2.36 -10.47 23.97
CA TRP A 142 1.01 -9.99 23.66
C TRP A 142 0.15 -11.00 22.91
N VAL A 143 0.63 -12.24 22.75
CA VAL A 143 -0.09 -13.30 22.04
C VAL A 143 -1.54 -13.53 22.52
N ALA A 144 -1.81 -13.27 23.81
CA ALA A 144 -3.13 -13.45 24.41
C ALA A 144 -4.00 -12.18 24.39
N PHE A 145 -3.48 -11.05 23.91
CA PHE A 145 -4.22 -9.78 23.90
C PHE A 145 -5.36 -9.83 22.87
N LYS A 146 -6.47 -9.17 23.21
CA LYS A 146 -7.61 -9.01 22.31
C LYS A 146 -7.39 -7.79 21.43
N GLY A 147 -7.66 -7.94 20.14
CA GLY A 147 -7.53 -6.88 19.15
C GLY A 147 -8.86 -6.49 18.53
N SER A 148 -8.90 -5.29 18.00
CA SER A 148 -9.87 -4.79 17.05
C SER A 148 -9.16 -3.78 16.16
N ASP A 149 -9.78 -3.37 15.06
CA ASP A 149 -9.20 -2.37 14.16
C ASP A 149 -8.76 -1.09 14.93
N LEU A 150 -9.64 -0.58 15.79
CA LEU A 150 -9.36 0.61 16.62
C LEU A 150 -8.23 0.37 17.64
N VAL A 151 -8.16 -0.82 18.25
CA VAL A 151 -7.05 -1.15 19.16
C VAL A 151 -5.71 -1.10 18.43
N HIS A 152 -5.65 -1.63 17.20
CA HIS A 152 -4.41 -1.62 16.42
C HIS A 152 -4.03 -0.23 15.93
N LEU A 153 -5.00 0.59 15.50
CA LEU A 153 -4.76 1.98 15.13
C LEU A 153 -4.28 2.83 16.32
N ALA A 154 -4.82 2.57 17.52
CA ALA A 154 -4.42 3.26 18.76
C ALA A 154 -3.01 2.84 19.22
N LEU A 155 -2.79 1.53 19.43
CA LEU A 155 -1.49 1.01 19.88
C LEU A 155 -0.39 1.23 18.83
N GLY A 156 -0.75 1.20 17.55
CA GLY A 156 0.20 1.36 16.44
C GLY A 156 0.65 2.80 16.21
N GLY A 157 0.15 3.77 16.97
CA GLY A 157 0.57 5.17 16.92
C GLY A 157 -0.05 6.02 15.80
N VAL A 158 -0.75 5.40 14.83
CA VAL A 158 -1.35 6.12 13.69
C VAL A 158 -2.35 7.19 14.15
N MET A 159 -3.18 6.89 15.15
CA MET A 159 -4.16 7.86 15.67
C MET A 159 -3.51 9.13 16.25
N MET A 160 -2.31 9.01 16.84
CA MET A 160 -1.62 10.16 17.44
C MET A 160 -1.08 11.14 16.39
N ASN A 161 -0.99 10.72 15.13
CA ASN A 161 -0.56 11.55 14.01
C ASN A 161 -1.72 12.31 13.33
N CYS A 162 -2.96 12.13 13.79
CA CYS A 162 -4.14 12.74 13.21
C CYS A 162 -4.89 13.59 14.23
N GLY A 163 -5.21 14.83 13.88
CA GLY A 163 -6.07 15.69 14.71
C GLY A 163 -5.65 17.16 14.69
N TYR A 164 -5.84 17.81 15.84
CA TYR A 164 -5.73 19.25 16.03
C TYR A 164 -4.31 19.70 16.36
N ASP A 165 -4.10 21.01 16.31
CA ASP A 165 -2.84 21.63 16.74
C ASP A 165 -2.58 21.44 18.23
N PRO A 166 -1.30 21.36 18.62
CA PRO A 166 -0.93 21.49 20.02
C PRO A 166 -1.07 22.94 20.50
N ALA A 167 -1.26 23.10 21.80
CA ALA A 167 -1.08 24.36 22.51
C ALA A 167 0.39 24.84 22.43
N PRO A 168 0.65 26.13 22.73
CA PRO A 168 2.01 26.62 22.92
C PRO A 168 2.79 25.74 23.90
N GLY A 169 3.91 25.16 23.46
CA GLY A 169 4.68 24.18 24.24
C GLY A 169 4.56 22.72 23.76
N GLY A 170 3.72 22.43 22.76
CA GLY A 170 3.65 21.11 22.12
C GLY A 170 2.72 20.10 22.81
N THR A 171 1.97 20.54 23.83
CA THR A 171 0.95 19.74 24.53
C THR A 171 -0.39 19.82 23.81
N TYR A 172 -1.28 18.85 24.01
CA TYR A 172 -2.59 18.84 23.36
C TYR A 172 -3.72 18.90 24.38
N ASP A 173 -4.61 19.87 24.20
CA ASP A 173 -5.85 19.99 24.98
C ASP A 173 -7.03 19.28 24.29
N LEU A 174 -6.87 18.96 23.00
CA LEU A 174 -7.89 18.28 22.20
C LEU A 174 -7.49 16.83 21.90
N PRO A 175 -8.47 15.90 21.88
CA PRO A 175 -8.20 14.49 21.65
C PRO A 175 -7.64 14.24 20.23
N PRO A 176 -6.89 13.14 20.03
CA PRO A 176 -6.53 12.68 18.69
C PRO A 176 -7.79 12.25 17.91
N ILE A 177 -7.66 12.16 16.58
CA ILE A 177 -8.74 11.68 15.70
C ILE A 177 -8.33 10.32 15.11
N ALA A 178 -9.20 9.32 15.27
CA ALA A 178 -9.02 8.05 14.59
C ALA A 178 -9.26 8.21 13.08
N PRO A 179 -8.38 7.66 12.21
CA PRO A 179 -8.73 7.44 10.81
C PRO A 179 -9.96 6.53 10.67
N GLN A 180 -10.50 6.45 9.46
CA GLN A 180 -11.66 5.59 9.18
C GLN A 180 -11.41 4.14 9.64
N MET A 181 -12.41 3.53 10.29
CA MET A 181 -12.36 2.14 10.73
C MET A 181 -12.08 1.18 9.57
N TRP A 182 -11.50 0.03 9.91
CA TRP A 182 -11.06 -1.08 9.04
C TRP A 182 -9.70 -0.90 8.36
N HIS A 183 -9.06 0.26 8.53
CA HIS A 183 -7.75 0.56 7.94
C HIS A 183 -6.62 -0.35 8.45
N ALA A 184 -6.65 -0.77 9.72
CA ALA A 184 -5.63 -1.68 10.25
C ALA A 184 -5.65 -3.02 9.53
N PHE A 185 -6.85 -3.57 9.30
CA PHE A 185 -7.01 -4.83 8.57
C PHE A 185 -6.67 -4.70 7.08
N HIS A 186 -6.90 -3.54 6.46
CA HIS A 186 -6.44 -3.30 5.08
C HIS A 186 -4.92 -3.27 4.98
N ILE A 187 -4.25 -2.59 5.91
CA ILE A 187 -2.78 -2.54 5.97
C ILE A 187 -2.20 -3.96 6.11
N ALA A 188 -2.73 -4.74 7.05
CA ALA A 188 -2.31 -6.13 7.24
C ALA A 188 -2.62 -7.00 6.01
N GLY A 189 -3.82 -6.87 5.44
CA GLY A 189 -4.25 -7.66 4.29
C GLY A 189 -3.48 -7.38 3.00
N GLU A 190 -3.08 -6.14 2.72
CA GLU A 190 -2.17 -5.83 1.61
C GLU A 190 -0.79 -6.48 1.83
N GLN A 191 -0.23 -6.35 3.04
CA GLN A 191 1.07 -6.95 3.36
C GLN A 191 1.05 -8.49 3.26
N LEU A 192 -0.02 -9.13 3.74
CA LEU A 192 -0.18 -10.57 3.64
C LEU A 192 -0.40 -11.02 2.19
N SER A 193 -1.15 -10.26 1.38
CA SER A 193 -1.31 -10.56 -0.06
C SER A 193 0.05 -10.58 -0.78
N VAL A 194 0.91 -9.60 -0.49
CA VAL A 194 2.28 -9.53 -1.01
C VAL A 194 3.12 -10.73 -0.54
N ALA A 195 3.01 -11.10 0.74
CA ALA A 195 3.72 -12.25 1.29
C ALA A 195 3.26 -13.59 0.67
N ILE A 196 1.96 -13.75 0.41
CA ILE A 196 1.39 -14.92 -0.28
C ILE A 196 1.94 -15.04 -1.70
N ILE A 197 1.99 -13.94 -2.46
CA ILE A 197 2.58 -13.93 -3.82
C ILE A 197 4.06 -14.34 -3.75
N ALA A 198 4.82 -13.80 -2.80
CA ALA A 198 6.22 -14.19 -2.60
C ALA A 198 6.36 -15.69 -2.24
N ALA A 199 5.46 -16.22 -1.41
CA ALA A 199 5.44 -17.63 -1.05
C ALA A 199 5.08 -18.54 -2.22
N LEU A 200 4.18 -18.12 -3.11
CA LEU A 200 3.87 -18.82 -4.36
C LEU A 200 5.10 -18.88 -5.28
N LEU A 201 5.84 -17.78 -5.41
CA LEU A 201 7.09 -17.75 -6.19
C LEU A 201 8.15 -18.69 -5.60
N TYR A 202 8.31 -18.71 -4.27
CA TYR A 202 9.18 -19.67 -3.59
C TYR A 202 8.74 -21.11 -3.85
N ARG A 203 7.44 -21.40 -3.75
CA ARG A 203 6.88 -22.72 -3.98
C ARG A 203 7.11 -23.19 -5.42
N TRP A 204 6.92 -22.32 -6.42
CA TRP A 204 7.17 -22.69 -7.82
C TRP A 204 8.65 -23.00 -8.10
N ARG A 205 9.58 -22.43 -7.35
CA ARG A 205 11.01 -22.72 -7.48
C ARG A 205 11.45 -23.99 -6.74
N THR A 206 10.85 -24.25 -5.58
CA THR A 206 11.33 -25.28 -4.65
C THR A 206 10.42 -26.49 -4.53
N GLY A 207 9.20 -26.40 -5.03
CA GLY A 207 8.13 -27.37 -4.80
C GLY A 207 7.58 -27.37 -3.37
N LYS A 208 7.99 -26.44 -2.49
CA LYS A 208 7.63 -26.47 -1.06
C LYS A 208 6.68 -25.34 -0.67
N GLY A 209 5.65 -25.69 0.08
CA GLY A 209 4.78 -24.75 0.79
C GLY A 209 5.47 -24.14 2.02
N GLN A 210 4.74 -23.32 2.78
CA GLN A 210 5.24 -22.72 4.02
C GLN A 210 4.13 -22.11 4.88
N TYR A 211 4.47 -21.82 6.13
CA TYR A 211 3.65 -21.02 7.03
C TYR A 211 4.00 -19.53 6.92
N LEU A 212 2.99 -18.67 6.79
CA LEU A 212 3.09 -17.22 6.86
C LEU A 212 2.26 -16.71 8.04
N SER A 213 2.85 -15.84 8.85
CA SER A 213 2.16 -15.17 9.96
C SER A 213 2.21 -13.65 9.73
N CYS A 214 1.05 -13.00 9.81
CA CYS A 214 0.92 -11.55 9.78
C CYS A 214 0.18 -11.08 11.02
N ALA A 215 0.90 -10.44 11.93
CA ALA A 215 0.28 -9.75 13.06
C ALA A 215 -0.27 -8.40 12.61
N VAL A 216 -1.56 -8.15 12.81
CA VAL A 216 -2.20 -6.86 12.45
C VAL A 216 -1.48 -5.71 13.14
N HIS A 217 -1.17 -5.85 14.43
CA HIS A 217 -0.47 -4.81 15.17
C HIS A 217 0.92 -4.50 14.60
N GLU A 218 1.69 -5.51 14.21
CA GLU A 218 3.03 -5.32 13.64
C GLU A 218 2.96 -4.57 12.30
N ALA A 219 1.98 -4.92 11.46
CA ALA A 219 1.76 -4.27 10.17
C ALA A 219 1.43 -2.77 10.33
N VAL A 220 0.59 -2.43 11.31
CA VAL A 220 0.19 -1.05 11.59
C VAL A 220 1.29 -0.23 12.25
N ALA A 221 1.97 -0.76 13.27
CA ALA A 221 3.00 -0.03 14.03
C ALA A 221 4.21 0.39 13.18
N LYS A 222 4.43 -0.27 12.04
CA LYS A 222 5.50 0.04 11.08
C LYS A 222 5.05 0.98 9.95
N SER A 223 3.80 1.43 9.97
CA SER A 223 3.15 2.21 8.91
C SER A 223 2.83 3.65 9.33
N THR A 224 3.56 4.22 10.29
CA THR A 224 3.41 5.60 10.78
C THR A 224 4.20 6.64 9.97
N GLU A 225 4.49 6.34 8.70
CA GLU A 225 5.26 7.18 7.79
C GLU A 225 6.64 7.61 8.35
N VAL A 226 6.80 8.88 8.72
CA VAL A 226 8.08 9.45 9.14
C VAL A 226 8.33 9.40 10.64
N ASP A 227 7.28 9.17 11.44
CA ASP A 227 7.29 9.31 12.89
C ASP A 227 8.28 8.35 13.55
N LEU A 228 8.17 7.05 13.26
CA LEU A 228 9.07 6.04 13.85
C LEU A 228 10.54 6.34 13.53
N MET A 229 10.86 6.72 12.29
CA MET A 229 12.25 7.01 11.90
C MET A 229 12.76 8.33 12.47
N THR A 230 11.87 9.29 12.69
CA THR A 230 12.16 10.56 13.37
C THR A 230 12.57 10.31 14.81
N TRP A 231 11.81 9.46 15.51
CA TRP A 231 12.16 9.01 16.86
C TRP A 231 13.45 8.19 16.87
N VAL A 232 13.58 7.20 15.99
CA VAL A 232 14.77 6.31 15.92
C VAL A 232 16.04 7.07 15.59
N MET A 233 15.97 8.13 14.77
CA MET A 233 17.15 8.89 14.39
C MET A 233 17.44 10.01 15.37
N ARG A 234 16.43 10.78 15.81
CA ARG A 234 16.65 12.02 16.54
C ARG A 234 16.02 12.08 17.91
N ARG A 235 15.28 11.06 18.37
CA ARG A 235 14.44 11.16 19.59
C ARG A 235 13.51 12.38 19.57
N SER A 236 13.11 12.78 18.36
CA SER A 236 12.19 13.89 18.17
C SER A 236 10.77 13.35 18.07
N LEU A 237 9.82 14.11 18.63
CA LEU A 237 8.41 13.78 18.55
C LEU A 237 7.82 14.45 17.31
N VAL A 238 6.92 13.74 16.63
CA VAL A 238 6.09 14.32 15.58
C VAL A 238 4.82 14.90 16.21
N LEU A 239 4.45 16.11 15.80
CA LEU A 239 3.27 16.82 16.25
C LEU A 239 2.18 16.74 15.17
N ARG A 240 1.01 16.23 15.54
CA ARG A 240 -0.23 16.35 14.74
C ARG A 240 -0.64 17.83 14.68
N GLN A 241 -1.22 18.23 13.56
CA GLN A 241 -1.58 19.62 13.30
C GLN A 241 -2.85 19.70 12.48
N THR A 242 -3.68 20.70 12.77
CA THR A 242 -4.94 20.92 12.06
C THR A 242 -4.64 21.27 10.61
N CYS A 243 -5.23 20.52 9.67
CA CYS A 243 -5.15 20.80 8.23
C CYS A 243 -3.71 20.85 7.66
N ARG A 244 -2.79 20.12 8.29
CA ARG A 244 -1.35 20.04 7.95
C ARG A 244 -0.83 18.62 8.08
N HIS A 245 0.33 18.39 7.47
CA HIS A 245 1.10 17.17 7.65
C HIS A 245 1.75 17.14 9.04
N ALA A 246 1.79 15.98 9.70
CA ALA A 246 2.36 15.83 11.03
C ALA A 246 3.89 15.91 10.98
N ARG A 247 4.51 16.70 11.88
CA ARG A 247 5.96 16.98 11.83
C ARG A 247 6.50 17.47 13.17
N GLU A 248 7.81 17.54 13.30
CA GLU A 248 8.49 17.91 14.54
C GLU A 248 8.37 19.39 14.95
N SER A 249 7.98 20.25 14.00
CA SER A 249 7.76 21.66 14.27
C SER A 249 6.43 22.11 13.70
N ILE A 250 5.74 23.00 14.41
CA ILE A 250 4.46 23.55 13.94
C ILE A 250 4.74 24.45 12.74
N THR A 251 3.98 24.25 11.66
CA THR A 251 4.01 25.10 10.47
C THR A 251 3.00 26.24 10.60
N PRO A 252 3.32 27.45 10.12
CA PRO A 252 2.48 28.62 10.34
C PRO A 252 1.15 28.60 9.57
N HIS A 253 1.05 27.83 8.47
CA HIS A 253 -0.09 27.88 7.56
C HIS A 253 -0.64 26.49 7.22
N PRO A 254 -1.98 26.33 7.17
CA PRO A 254 -2.60 25.11 6.71
C PRO A 254 -2.47 24.92 5.19
N SER A 255 -2.28 23.68 4.77
CA SER A 255 -2.29 23.29 3.35
C SER A 255 -3.68 22.83 2.89
N ILE A 256 -4.57 22.51 3.83
CA ILE A 256 -5.99 22.24 3.55
C ILE A 256 -6.78 23.48 3.94
N VAL A 257 -7.39 24.12 2.94
CA VAL A 257 -8.01 25.44 3.06
C VAL A 257 -9.50 25.32 2.80
N HIS A 258 -10.32 26.03 3.59
CA HIS A 258 -11.76 26.06 3.35
C HIS A 258 -12.14 27.07 2.26
N THR A 259 -13.16 26.70 1.49
CA THR A 259 -13.82 27.55 0.50
C THR A 259 -14.85 28.47 1.16
N LYS A 260 -15.38 29.44 0.40
CA LYS A 260 -16.41 30.41 0.85
C LYS A 260 -17.64 29.76 1.48
N ASP A 261 -18.01 28.58 0.98
CA ASP A 261 -19.15 27.77 1.40
C ASP A 261 -18.80 26.69 2.45
N GLY A 262 -17.57 26.71 3.01
CA GLY A 262 -17.18 25.84 4.11
C GLY A 262 -16.79 24.40 3.75
N ARG A 263 -16.63 24.09 2.45
CA ARG A 263 -15.93 22.87 1.99
C ARG A 263 -14.42 23.09 2.01
N TRP A 264 -13.64 22.12 1.54
CA TRP A 264 -12.19 22.12 1.71
C TRP A 264 -11.45 21.76 0.42
N VAL A 265 -10.28 22.34 0.23
CA VAL A 265 -9.37 22.10 -0.90
C VAL A 265 -7.98 21.91 -0.33
N MET A 266 -7.28 20.86 -0.75
CA MET A 266 -5.83 20.79 -0.59
C MET A 266 -5.26 21.84 -1.54
N ALA A 267 -4.71 22.91 -1.01
CA ALA A 267 -4.13 24.02 -1.77
C ALA A 267 -2.76 24.31 -1.18
N ASN A 268 -1.78 23.53 -1.60
CA ASN A 268 -0.41 23.70 -1.16
C ASN A 268 0.43 24.31 -2.28
N LEU A 269 1.36 25.18 -1.92
CA LEU A 269 2.48 25.49 -2.80
C LEU A 269 3.46 24.33 -2.71
N GLY A 270 3.76 23.74 -3.85
CA GLY A 270 4.87 22.82 -3.99
C GLY A 270 6.20 23.52 -3.76
N THR A 271 7.23 22.95 -4.36
CA THR A 271 8.61 23.43 -4.22
C THR A 271 9.32 23.49 -5.56
N ARG A 272 8.54 23.69 -6.63
CA ARG A 272 9.13 23.79 -7.97
C ARG A 272 9.65 25.21 -8.19
N PRO A 273 10.82 25.38 -8.85
CA PRO A 273 11.25 26.70 -9.30
C PRO A 273 10.16 27.38 -10.15
N GLY A 274 9.92 28.66 -9.92
CA GLY A 274 8.92 29.46 -10.65
C GLY A 274 7.48 29.33 -10.14
N GLU A 275 7.21 28.52 -9.11
CA GLU A 275 5.84 28.33 -8.61
C GLU A 275 5.20 29.60 -8.03
N THR A 276 5.99 30.48 -7.39
CA THR A 276 5.52 31.81 -6.94
C THR A 276 5.06 32.67 -8.12
N GLU A 277 5.78 32.64 -9.25
CA GLU A 277 5.40 33.37 -10.46
C GLU A 277 4.10 32.81 -11.06
N GLN A 278 3.94 31.49 -11.06
CA GLN A 278 2.71 30.84 -11.51
C GLN A 278 1.51 31.17 -10.61
N LEU A 279 1.73 31.24 -9.30
CA LEU A 279 0.72 31.71 -8.36
C LEU A 279 0.32 33.16 -8.68
N ILE A 280 1.27 34.08 -8.86
CA ILE A 280 0.98 35.48 -9.21
C ILE A 280 0.10 35.55 -10.46
N LYS A 281 0.48 34.85 -11.54
CA LYS A 281 -0.30 34.79 -12.78
C LYS A 281 -1.71 34.24 -12.58
N LEU A 282 -1.87 33.25 -11.70
CA LEU A 282 -3.20 32.72 -11.36
C LEU A 282 -4.02 33.78 -10.61
N LEU A 283 -3.45 34.46 -9.61
CA LEU A 283 -4.13 35.49 -8.83
C LEU A 283 -4.56 36.67 -9.73
N GLU A 284 -3.67 37.16 -10.59
CA GLU A 284 -3.93 38.25 -11.53
C GLU A 284 -5.09 37.93 -12.49
N ARG A 285 -5.19 36.69 -12.96
CA ARG A 285 -6.30 36.23 -13.83
C ARG A 285 -7.68 36.44 -13.19
N TYR A 286 -7.75 36.40 -11.87
CA TYR A 286 -8.98 36.59 -11.10
C TYR A 286 -9.05 37.98 -10.44
N GLY A 287 -8.22 38.93 -10.88
CA GLY A 287 -8.21 40.30 -10.36
C GLY A 287 -7.75 40.40 -8.91
N MET A 288 -6.97 39.44 -8.42
CA MET A 288 -6.42 39.44 -7.07
C MET A 288 -4.94 39.79 -7.11
N ASP A 289 -4.55 40.85 -6.39
CA ASP A 289 -3.15 41.17 -6.10
C ASP A 289 -2.87 40.83 -4.63
N ALA A 290 -1.81 40.06 -4.41
CA ALA A 290 -1.37 39.66 -3.08
C ALA A 290 -0.01 40.26 -2.68
N GLY A 291 0.55 41.17 -3.48
CA GLY A 291 1.84 41.81 -3.21
C GLY A 291 3.00 40.81 -3.16
N LEU A 292 2.91 39.72 -3.91
CA LEU A 292 3.95 38.70 -3.99
C LEU A 292 5.03 39.11 -4.98
N ASP A 293 6.29 38.89 -4.62
CA ASP A 293 7.46 39.20 -5.44
C ASP A 293 8.07 37.91 -5.98
N ALA A 294 7.99 37.69 -7.29
CA ALA A 294 8.55 36.50 -7.95
C ALA A 294 10.08 36.37 -7.75
N ALA A 295 10.79 37.48 -7.49
CA ALA A 295 12.22 37.46 -7.19
C ALA A 295 12.55 37.03 -5.75
N LYS A 296 11.53 36.89 -4.88
CA LYS A 296 11.66 36.46 -3.48
C LYS A 296 10.78 35.23 -3.20
N PRO A 297 11.12 34.06 -3.76
CA PRO A 297 10.36 32.83 -3.50
C PRO A 297 10.39 32.46 -2.01
N SER A 298 9.27 31.94 -1.50
CA SER A 298 9.13 31.56 -0.07
C SER A 298 9.88 30.28 0.30
N LEU A 299 10.27 29.46 -0.68
CA LEU A 299 10.98 28.19 -0.49
C LEU A 299 12.25 28.11 -1.35
N PRO A 300 13.31 27.40 -0.89
CA PRO A 300 14.52 27.22 -1.67
C PRO A 300 14.25 26.54 -3.01
N SER A 301 14.86 27.03 -4.09
CA SER A 301 14.72 26.47 -5.45
C SER A 301 15.49 25.15 -5.66
N SER A 302 16.39 24.81 -4.73
CA SER A 302 17.25 23.63 -4.81
C SER A 302 16.61 22.41 -4.13
N GLY A 303 15.57 21.84 -4.74
CA GLY A 303 15.02 20.53 -4.34
C GLY A 303 13.52 20.39 -4.57
N ARG A 304 13.07 19.18 -4.90
CA ARG A 304 11.64 18.84 -4.83
C ARG A 304 11.33 18.30 -3.44
N PHE A 305 10.37 18.91 -2.76
CA PHE A 305 9.81 18.47 -1.50
C PHE A 305 8.36 18.03 -1.72
N VAL A 306 7.92 17.07 -0.91
CA VAL A 306 6.51 16.69 -0.85
C VAL A 306 5.76 17.74 -0.02
N PRO A 307 4.50 18.06 -0.36
CA PRO A 307 3.65 18.92 0.48
C PRO A 307 3.77 18.60 1.96
N GLY A 308 4.09 19.60 2.77
CA GLY A 308 4.29 19.46 4.22
C GLY A 308 5.70 19.04 4.67
N THR A 309 6.57 18.56 3.77
CA THR A 309 7.93 18.09 4.11
C THR A 309 9.04 19.11 3.84
N GLY A 310 8.68 20.34 3.45
CA GLY A 310 9.62 21.44 3.21
C GLY A 310 10.27 21.96 4.50
N PRO A 311 11.39 22.71 4.38
CA PRO A 311 12.07 23.30 5.53
C PRO A 311 11.13 24.17 6.37
N SER A 312 11.29 24.10 7.70
CA SER A 312 10.50 24.92 8.62
C SER A 312 10.89 26.39 8.47
N THR A 313 9.95 27.25 8.10
CA THR A 313 10.12 28.71 8.21
C THR A 313 9.36 29.20 9.44
N ALA A 314 10.06 29.87 10.36
CA ALA A 314 9.43 30.51 11.53
C ALA A 314 8.67 31.81 11.18
N LYS A 315 8.65 32.21 9.91
CA LYS A 315 8.05 33.45 9.40
C LYS A 315 6.73 33.18 8.71
N ARG A 316 5.86 34.19 8.70
CA ARG A 316 4.65 34.22 7.88
C ARG A 316 5.02 33.97 6.42
N ASP A 317 4.45 32.92 5.84
CA ASP A 317 4.48 32.69 4.39
C ASP A 317 3.35 33.48 3.72
N HIS A 318 3.67 34.67 3.20
CA HIS A 318 2.69 35.51 2.50
C HIS A 318 2.09 34.82 1.27
N ALA A 319 2.82 33.92 0.62
CA ALA A 319 2.30 33.19 -0.52
C ALA A 319 1.19 32.24 -0.08
N MET A 320 1.36 31.54 1.05
CA MET A 320 0.27 30.71 1.59
C MET A 320 -0.92 31.51 2.14
N GLU A 321 -0.71 32.72 2.65
CA GLU A 321 -1.82 33.62 3.00
C GLU A 321 -2.62 34.04 1.75
N ALA A 322 -1.92 34.33 0.65
CA ALA A 322 -2.53 34.65 -0.64
C ALA A 322 -3.35 33.47 -1.16
N VAL A 323 -2.80 32.26 -1.14
CA VAL A 323 -3.51 31.02 -1.50
C VAL A 323 -4.77 30.85 -0.64
N GLN A 324 -4.68 31.07 0.67
CA GLN A 324 -5.82 30.94 1.55
C GLN A 324 -6.93 31.95 1.24
N ARG A 325 -6.57 33.22 1.01
CA ARG A 325 -7.52 34.27 0.62
C ARG A 325 -8.16 33.97 -0.73
N PHE A 326 -7.36 33.49 -1.68
CA PHE A 326 -7.83 33.11 -3.01
C PHE A 326 -8.86 31.98 -2.91
N VAL A 327 -8.54 30.86 -2.26
CA VAL A 327 -9.48 29.72 -2.11
C VAL A 327 -10.77 30.16 -1.39
N ARG A 328 -10.69 31.02 -0.38
CA ARG A 328 -11.87 31.55 0.34
C ARG A 328 -12.75 32.48 -0.49
N ALA A 329 -12.27 33.00 -1.63
CA ALA A 329 -13.07 33.80 -2.55
C ALA A 329 -14.04 32.94 -3.38
N PHE A 330 -13.78 31.63 -3.50
CA PHE A 330 -14.55 30.70 -4.32
C PHE A 330 -15.34 29.71 -3.47
N THR A 331 -16.43 29.19 -4.02
CA THR A 331 -17.14 28.02 -3.51
C THR A 331 -16.40 26.73 -3.89
N TYR A 332 -16.77 25.60 -3.30
CA TYR A 332 -16.20 24.30 -3.69
C TYR A 332 -16.35 23.98 -5.18
N GLU A 333 -17.49 24.36 -5.75
CA GLU A 333 -17.84 24.04 -7.13
C GLU A 333 -16.99 24.82 -8.14
N ASN A 334 -16.63 26.06 -7.82
CA ASN A 334 -15.98 26.99 -8.76
C ASN A 334 -14.56 27.42 -8.36
N VAL A 335 -13.96 26.82 -7.32
CA VAL A 335 -12.55 27.05 -7.01
C VAL A 335 -11.68 26.57 -8.19
N PRO A 336 -10.78 27.41 -8.74
CA PRO A 336 -10.07 27.10 -9.97
C PRO A 336 -8.83 26.22 -9.72
N TRP A 337 -9.08 25.04 -9.13
CA TRP A 337 -8.04 24.08 -8.76
C TRP A 337 -7.45 23.37 -10.00
N ARG A 338 -8.17 23.32 -11.12
CA ARG A 338 -7.68 22.73 -12.38
C ARG A 338 -6.67 23.66 -13.05
N GLU A 339 -6.97 24.94 -13.11
CA GLU A 339 -6.05 25.97 -13.58
C GLU A 339 -4.80 26.02 -12.70
N ALA A 340 -4.95 25.81 -11.39
CA ALA A 340 -3.81 25.66 -10.50
C ALA A 340 -2.96 24.42 -10.83
N GLN A 341 -3.58 23.26 -11.12
CA GLN A 341 -2.89 22.05 -11.58
C GLN A 341 -2.19 22.24 -12.95
N GLU A 342 -2.83 22.93 -13.89
CA GLU A 342 -2.24 23.30 -15.19
C GLU A 342 -1.02 24.21 -15.01
N ALA A 343 -1.07 25.11 -14.03
CA ALA A 343 0.06 25.94 -13.61
C ALA A 343 1.12 25.17 -12.80
N GLY A 344 0.93 23.88 -12.56
CA GLY A 344 1.89 22.98 -11.91
C GLY A 344 1.82 22.92 -10.38
N MET A 345 0.82 23.55 -9.76
CA MET A 345 0.58 23.53 -8.32
C MET A 345 -0.18 22.27 -7.88
N LEU A 346 0.07 21.80 -6.66
CA LEU A 346 -0.50 20.55 -6.13
C LEU A 346 -1.87 20.78 -5.46
N TRP A 347 -2.82 21.32 -6.21
CA TRP A 347 -4.16 21.64 -5.71
C TRP A 347 -5.17 20.55 -6.05
N ALA A 348 -6.04 20.21 -5.10
CA ALA A 348 -7.09 19.23 -5.31
C ALA A 348 -8.29 19.46 -4.38
N PRO A 349 -9.53 19.24 -4.85
CA PRO A 349 -10.70 19.33 -4.00
C PRO A 349 -10.67 18.20 -2.95
N LEU A 350 -11.00 18.52 -1.68
CA LEU A 350 -11.10 17.52 -0.63
C LEU A 350 -12.46 16.83 -0.73
N ARG A 351 -12.46 15.63 -1.30
CA ARG A 351 -13.68 14.89 -1.62
C ARG A 351 -14.22 14.09 -0.44
N LYS A 352 -15.53 13.96 -0.38
CA LYS A 352 -16.23 12.92 0.39
C LYS A 352 -16.02 11.57 -0.33
N PRO A 353 -15.95 10.44 0.39
CA PRO A 353 -15.68 9.15 -0.25
C PRO A 353 -16.62 8.78 -1.40
N HIS A 354 -17.93 9.05 -1.28
CA HIS A 354 -18.91 8.72 -2.32
C HIS A 354 -18.74 9.52 -3.62
N GLU A 355 -18.12 10.71 -3.57
CA GLU A 355 -17.84 11.50 -4.78
C GLU A 355 -16.84 10.78 -5.69
N ASN A 356 -15.99 9.90 -5.15
CA ASN A 356 -15.08 9.08 -5.96
C ASN A 356 -15.80 7.97 -6.73
N ALA A 357 -16.92 7.44 -6.22
CA ALA A 357 -17.64 6.33 -6.86
C ALA A 357 -18.24 6.72 -8.22
N MET A 358 -18.41 8.02 -8.45
CA MET A 358 -19.02 8.60 -9.65
C MET A 358 -18.06 9.47 -10.46
N ASP A 359 -16.80 9.60 -10.04
CA ASP A 359 -15.86 10.48 -10.73
C ASP A 359 -15.49 9.92 -12.13
N PRO A 360 -15.58 10.73 -13.20
CA PRO A 360 -15.27 10.29 -14.56
C PRO A 360 -13.88 9.65 -14.73
N HIS A 361 -12.87 10.12 -13.99
CA HIS A 361 -11.53 9.53 -13.99
C HIS A 361 -11.53 8.10 -13.48
N TRP A 362 -12.19 7.83 -12.34
CA TRP A 362 -12.26 6.48 -11.76
C TRP A 362 -13.14 5.54 -12.58
N LEU A 363 -14.19 6.06 -13.22
CA LEU A 363 -15.03 5.29 -14.14
C LEU A 363 -14.29 4.90 -15.41
N ALA A 364 -13.54 5.82 -16.02
CA ALA A 364 -12.72 5.54 -17.20
C ALA A 364 -11.66 4.46 -16.91
N ARG A 365 -11.14 4.43 -15.68
CA ARG A 365 -10.16 3.44 -15.22
C ARG A 365 -10.78 2.13 -14.73
N ARG A 366 -12.12 2.04 -14.67
CA ARG A 366 -12.86 0.92 -14.07
C ARG A 366 -12.39 0.62 -12.63
N SER A 367 -11.94 1.64 -11.91
CA SER A 367 -11.61 1.55 -10.48
C SER A 367 -12.86 1.43 -9.62
N CYS A 368 -13.98 1.99 -10.11
CA CYS A 368 -15.31 1.69 -9.60
C CYS A 368 -16.15 1.08 -10.73
N THR A 369 -16.77 -0.08 -10.50
CA THR A 369 -17.54 -0.82 -11.51
C THR A 369 -18.86 -1.29 -10.92
N ASP A 370 -19.91 -1.34 -11.75
CA ASP A 370 -21.18 -1.92 -11.36
C ASP A 370 -21.09 -3.45 -11.32
N VAL A 371 -21.52 -4.03 -10.20
CA VAL A 371 -21.61 -5.47 -9.97
C VAL A 371 -23.08 -5.83 -9.84
N GLU A 372 -23.49 -6.83 -10.60
CA GLU A 372 -24.85 -7.34 -10.63
C GLU A 372 -25.17 -8.16 -9.37
N HIS A 373 -26.37 -7.96 -8.84
CA HIS A 373 -27.00 -8.77 -7.80
C HIS A 373 -28.27 -9.39 -8.40
N PRO A 374 -28.16 -10.58 -9.01
CA PRO A 374 -29.26 -11.18 -9.77
C PRO A 374 -30.54 -11.37 -8.95
N GLU A 375 -30.40 -11.76 -7.69
CA GLU A 375 -31.52 -11.93 -6.76
C GLU A 375 -32.27 -10.63 -6.45
N LEU A 376 -31.67 -9.48 -6.74
CA LEU A 376 -32.27 -8.15 -6.60
C LEU A 376 -32.65 -7.51 -7.95
N GLY A 377 -32.32 -8.15 -9.07
CA GLY A 377 -32.57 -7.64 -10.43
C GLY A 377 -31.90 -6.29 -10.71
N ARG A 378 -30.80 -5.95 -10.01
CA ARG A 378 -30.11 -4.65 -10.13
C ARG A 378 -28.61 -4.78 -9.89
N SER A 379 -27.89 -3.73 -10.26
CA SER A 379 -26.44 -3.61 -10.00
C SER A 379 -26.14 -2.49 -9.01
N PHE A 380 -25.02 -2.63 -8.30
CA PHE A 380 -24.49 -1.61 -7.41
C PHE A 380 -23.03 -1.28 -7.77
N ARG A 381 -22.63 -0.05 -7.52
CA ARG A 381 -21.26 0.42 -7.76
C ARG A 381 -20.33 -0.02 -6.63
N TYR A 382 -19.30 -0.78 -6.97
CA TYR A 382 -18.24 -1.18 -6.04
C TYR A 382 -16.90 -0.55 -6.38
N ALA A 383 -16.03 -0.37 -5.38
CA ALA A 383 -14.61 -0.15 -5.61
C ALA A 383 -13.94 -1.49 -5.96
N THR A 384 -13.41 -1.62 -7.17
CA THR A 384 -12.97 -2.89 -7.76
C THR A 384 -11.46 -2.88 -8.05
N SER A 385 -11.04 -2.27 -9.17
CA SER A 385 -9.67 -2.34 -9.68
C SER A 385 -8.67 -1.49 -8.91
N LYS A 386 -7.47 -2.04 -8.67
CA LYS A 386 -6.36 -1.37 -7.98
C LYS A 386 -5.22 -0.91 -8.89
N TRP A 387 -4.99 -1.59 -10.01
CA TRP A 387 -3.84 -1.35 -10.89
C TRP A 387 -4.15 -1.77 -12.34
N LEU A 388 -3.28 -1.37 -13.27
CA LEU A 388 -3.38 -1.71 -14.70
C LEU A 388 -2.09 -2.44 -15.12
N ALA A 389 -2.22 -3.47 -15.96
CA ALA A 389 -1.10 -4.07 -16.67
C ALA A 389 -1.47 -4.37 -18.12
N THR A 390 -0.46 -4.60 -18.95
CA THR A 390 -0.62 -4.84 -20.38
C THR A 390 -1.10 -6.26 -20.71
N ARG A 391 -0.81 -7.24 -19.83
CA ARG A 391 -1.10 -8.66 -20.09
C ARG A 391 -2.13 -9.29 -19.14
N THR A 392 -2.29 -8.72 -17.95
CA THR A 392 -3.21 -9.20 -16.92
C THR A 392 -4.08 -8.06 -16.44
N SER A 393 -5.25 -8.39 -15.90
CA SER A 393 -6.20 -7.40 -15.44
C SER A 393 -6.76 -7.79 -14.08
N TRP A 394 -7.11 -6.77 -13.28
CA TRP A 394 -7.91 -6.98 -12.09
C TRP A 394 -9.27 -7.59 -12.44
N SER A 395 -9.65 -8.66 -11.73
CA SER A 395 -10.96 -9.30 -11.83
C SER A 395 -11.99 -8.53 -11.00
N VAL A 396 -13.07 -8.09 -11.65
CA VAL A 396 -14.21 -7.49 -10.94
C VAL A 396 -14.95 -8.54 -10.10
N GLY A 397 -14.98 -9.80 -10.56
CA GLY A 397 -15.71 -10.89 -9.94
C GLY A 397 -17.24 -10.74 -10.03
N ARG A 398 -17.96 -11.67 -9.42
CA ARG A 398 -19.40 -11.56 -9.12
C ARG A 398 -19.60 -10.86 -7.76
N ARG A 399 -20.86 -10.58 -7.38
CA ARG A 399 -21.22 -10.17 -6.01
C ARG A 399 -20.70 -11.16 -4.95
N ALA A 400 -20.72 -10.78 -3.68
CA ALA A 400 -20.39 -11.71 -2.60
C ALA A 400 -21.29 -12.95 -2.66
N PRO A 401 -20.79 -14.16 -2.34
CA PRO A 401 -21.58 -15.37 -2.44
C PRO A 401 -22.70 -15.40 -1.38
N LEU A 402 -23.88 -15.92 -1.76
CA LEU A 402 -24.90 -16.25 -0.76
C LEU A 402 -24.37 -17.38 0.14
N LEU A 403 -24.90 -17.50 1.35
CA LEU A 403 -24.47 -18.56 2.27
C LEU A 403 -24.67 -19.93 1.62
N ASN A 404 -23.58 -20.69 1.54
CA ASN A 404 -23.54 -22.03 0.96
C ASN A 404 -23.88 -22.11 -0.55
N GLU A 405 -23.83 -20.99 -1.28
CA GLU A 405 -24.23 -20.91 -2.69
C GLU A 405 -23.50 -21.92 -3.59
N ASP A 406 -22.24 -22.23 -3.28
CA ASP A 406 -21.36 -22.96 -4.19
C ASP A 406 -21.02 -24.38 -3.72
N ALA A 407 -21.74 -24.92 -2.73
CA ALA A 407 -21.46 -26.21 -2.12
C ALA A 407 -21.24 -27.35 -3.14
N THR A 408 -22.03 -27.37 -4.22
CA THR A 408 -21.97 -28.39 -5.27
C THR A 408 -20.86 -28.17 -6.30
N THR A 409 -20.31 -26.95 -6.41
CA THR A 409 -19.30 -26.59 -7.43
C THR A 409 -17.88 -26.48 -6.86
N VAL A 410 -17.75 -26.34 -5.54
CA VAL A 410 -16.47 -26.21 -4.84
C VAL A 410 -15.76 -27.57 -4.73
N ALA A 411 -16.51 -28.65 -4.49
CA ALA A 411 -15.99 -29.99 -4.20
C ALA A 411 -15.42 -30.76 -5.40
N LEU A 412 -15.30 -30.13 -6.58
CA LEU A 412 -14.78 -30.80 -7.78
C LEU A 412 -13.25 -30.98 -7.70
N PRO A 413 -12.74 -32.18 -8.03
CA PRO A 413 -11.31 -32.41 -8.13
C PRO A 413 -10.68 -31.43 -9.12
N ARG A 414 -9.55 -30.86 -8.73
CA ARG A 414 -8.79 -29.93 -9.56
C ARG A 414 -7.37 -30.45 -9.67
N ALA A 415 -6.87 -30.63 -10.89
CA ALA A 415 -5.44 -30.79 -11.10
C ALA A 415 -4.77 -29.44 -10.78
N PRO A 416 -3.80 -29.40 -9.86
CA PRO A 416 -3.08 -28.17 -9.58
C PRO A 416 -2.31 -27.78 -10.85
N ASP A 417 -2.64 -26.60 -11.39
CA ASP A 417 -1.95 -26.01 -12.52
C ASP A 417 -0.65 -25.39 -11.99
N LEU A 418 0.32 -26.25 -11.65
CA LEU A 418 1.64 -25.82 -11.24
C LEU A 418 2.40 -25.45 -12.51
N PRO A 419 2.68 -24.16 -12.79
CA PRO A 419 3.61 -23.86 -13.85
C PRO A 419 4.92 -24.57 -13.53
N VAL A 420 5.35 -25.44 -14.44
CA VAL A 420 6.70 -25.99 -14.46
C VAL A 420 7.62 -24.82 -14.82
N ILE A 421 7.97 -24.00 -13.83
CA ILE A 421 9.09 -23.08 -13.98
C ILE A 421 10.32 -23.97 -14.00
N ASP A 422 11.12 -23.88 -15.06
CA ASP A 422 12.45 -24.48 -15.07
C ASP A 422 13.31 -23.81 -13.99
N ALA A 423 13.25 -24.36 -12.78
CA ALA A 423 14.01 -23.90 -11.63
C ALA A 423 15.52 -24.03 -11.88
N SER A 424 15.95 -24.86 -12.83
CA SER A 424 17.36 -25.05 -13.19
C SER A 424 17.91 -23.89 -14.02
N ALA A 425 17.08 -23.23 -14.84
CA ALA A 425 17.50 -22.09 -15.67
C ALA A 425 17.94 -20.86 -14.87
N ARG A 426 17.57 -20.78 -13.58
CA ARG A 426 17.93 -19.68 -12.67
C ARG A 426 18.32 -20.16 -11.27
N ALA A 427 18.71 -21.42 -11.13
CA ALA A 427 19.19 -21.96 -9.85
C ALA A 427 20.44 -21.18 -9.43
N PRO A 428 20.45 -20.51 -8.28
CA PRO A 428 21.59 -19.71 -7.88
C PRO A 428 22.79 -20.58 -7.55
N LEU A 429 23.95 -20.21 -8.09
CA LEU A 429 25.23 -20.84 -7.78
C LEU A 429 25.66 -20.59 -6.32
N ASN A 430 25.07 -19.61 -5.63
CA ASN A 430 25.31 -19.27 -4.21
C ASN A 430 24.09 -18.54 -3.60
N GLU A 431 23.16 -19.27 -2.99
CA GLU A 431 22.00 -18.65 -2.33
C GLU A 431 22.39 -18.06 -0.96
N ALA A 432 22.46 -16.73 -0.86
CA ALA A 432 22.64 -16.07 0.42
C ALA A 432 21.36 -16.25 1.27
N LEU A 433 21.49 -16.86 2.45
CA LEU A 433 20.38 -17.03 3.38
C LEU A 433 20.12 -15.73 4.16
N SER A 434 18.86 -15.54 4.56
CA SER A 434 18.48 -14.48 5.51
C SER A 434 19.18 -14.65 6.87
N PRO A 435 19.21 -13.63 7.74
CA PRO A 435 19.74 -13.75 9.10
C PRO A 435 19.10 -14.85 9.96
N ARG A 436 17.93 -15.36 9.54
CA ARG A 436 17.24 -16.50 10.18
C ARG A 436 17.52 -17.84 9.48
N GLY A 437 18.52 -17.90 8.60
CA GLY A 437 18.89 -19.11 7.86
C GLY A 437 17.84 -19.57 6.85
N LYS A 438 16.99 -18.66 6.34
CA LYS A 438 15.92 -18.97 5.36
C LYS A 438 16.25 -18.44 3.96
N PRO A 439 15.89 -19.17 2.89
CA PRO A 439 16.05 -18.72 1.50
C PRO A 439 15.15 -17.51 1.19
N PHE A 440 15.41 -16.89 0.04
CA PHE A 440 14.70 -15.70 -0.40
C PHE A 440 13.84 -15.96 -1.65
N PRO A 441 12.55 -15.60 -1.66
CA PRO A 441 11.63 -15.94 -2.75
C PRO A 441 11.97 -15.28 -4.09
N LEU A 442 12.67 -14.14 -4.09
CA LEU A 442 13.08 -13.40 -5.29
C LEU A 442 14.59 -13.47 -5.56
N HIS A 443 15.30 -14.43 -4.94
CA HIS A 443 16.72 -14.62 -5.23
C HIS A 443 16.96 -14.81 -6.75
N GLY A 444 18.02 -14.23 -7.29
CA GLY A 444 18.32 -14.29 -8.74
C GLY A 444 17.44 -13.38 -9.62
N ILE A 445 16.52 -12.60 -9.04
CA ILE A 445 15.84 -11.50 -9.74
C ILE A 445 16.68 -10.23 -9.59
N ARG A 446 16.95 -9.55 -10.71
CA ARG A 446 17.65 -8.26 -10.70
C ARG A 446 16.71 -7.12 -11.10
N ILE A 447 16.78 -6.03 -10.33
CA ILE A 447 16.03 -4.80 -10.52
C ILE A 447 17.01 -3.67 -10.82
N LEU A 448 16.83 -2.99 -11.95
CA LEU A 448 17.43 -1.69 -12.20
C LEU A 448 16.48 -0.60 -11.67
N ASP A 449 16.88 0.04 -10.59
CA ASP A 449 16.01 0.88 -9.77
C ASP A 449 16.33 2.37 -9.99
N PHE A 450 15.50 3.05 -10.77
CA PHE A 450 15.45 4.50 -10.95
C PHE A 450 14.40 5.17 -10.03
N THR A 451 13.88 4.43 -9.05
CA THR A 451 12.86 4.93 -8.14
C THR A 451 13.40 6.02 -7.23
N TRP A 452 12.50 6.91 -6.86
CA TRP A 452 12.80 8.10 -6.10
C TRP A 452 11.85 8.25 -4.91
N PHE A 453 12.41 8.61 -3.75
CA PHE A 453 11.66 9.03 -2.58
C PHE A 453 10.78 7.96 -1.92
N LEU A 454 9.49 8.25 -1.65
CA LEU A 454 8.64 7.45 -0.74
C LEU A 454 7.96 6.25 -1.41
N ALA A 455 7.07 6.49 -2.38
CA ALA A 455 6.17 5.45 -2.89
C ALA A 455 6.91 4.44 -3.78
N SER A 456 7.62 4.92 -4.80
CA SER A 456 8.31 4.07 -5.77
C SER A 456 9.47 3.29 -5.12
N ALA A 457 10.32 3.96 -4.32
CA ALA A 457 11.41 3.27 -3.61
C ALA A 457 10.91 2.31 -2.52
N GLY A 458 9.76 2.62 -1.92
CA GLY A 458 9.06 1.72 -0.99
C GLY A 458 8.62 0.41 -1.64
N GLY A 459 8.22 0.43 -2.92
CA GLY A 459 7.88 -0.77 -3.68
C GLY A 459 9.09 -1.69 -3.87
N THR A 460 10.19 -1.18 -4.42
CA THR A 460 11.41 -1.97 -4.63
C THR A 460 12.08 -2.40 -3.32
N ARG A 461 11.83 -1.71 -2.20
CA ARG A 461 12.23 -2.16 -0.85
C ARG A 461 11.67 -3.53 -0.51
N PHE A 462 10.39 -3.79 -0.78
CA PHE A 462 9.80 -5.11 -0.51
C PHE A 462 10.45 -6.19 -1.37
N LEU A 463 10.71 -5.90 -2.64
CA LEU A 463 11.38 -6.83 -3.54
C LEU A 463 12.81 -7.15 -3.06
N SER A 464 13.56 -6.15 -2.60
CA SER A 464 14.87 -6.35 -1.96
C SER A 464 14.79 -7.13 -0.65
N ALA A 465 13.77 -6.89 0.18
CA ALA A 465 13.54 -7.68 1.41
C ALA A 465 13.20 -9.15 1.11
N PHE A 466 12.65 -9.41 -0.08
CA PHE A 466 12.44 -10.75 -0.64
C PHE A 466 13.66 -11.31 -1.39
N GLY A 467 14.80 -10.62 -1.34
CA GLY A 467 16.11 -11.06 -1.85
C GLY A 467 16.38 -10.75 -3.32
N ALA A 468 15.57 -9.91 -3.98
CA ALA A 468 15.92 -9.40 -5.30
C ALA A 468 17.14 -8.47 -5.21
N GLU A 469 18.06 -8.60 -6.16
CA GLU A 469 19.19 -7.68 -6.30
C GLU A 469 18.71 -6.37 -6.91
N SER A 470 18.61 -5.32 -6.10
CA SER A 470 18.19 -3.99 -6.56
C SER A 470 19.38 -3.06 -6.71
N ILE A 471 19.66 -2.63 -7.94
CA ILE A 471 20.71 -1.66 -8.28
C ILE A 471 20.06 -0.28 -8.37
N LYS A 472 20.18 0.53 -7.31
CA LYS A 472 19.64 1.89 -7.27
C LYS A 472 20.56 2.83 -8.04
N VAL A 473 20.04 3.40 -9.12
CA VAL A 473 20.72 4.38 -9.95
C VAL A 473 20.42 5.78 -9.42
N GLU A 474 21.47 6.50 -9.05
CA GLU A 474 21.36 7.90 -8.61
C GLU A 474 22.27 8.79 -9.46
N LEU A 475 21.87 10.05 -9.63
CA LEU A 475 22.73 11.07 -10.20
C LEU A 475 23.36 11.86 -9.05
N LYS A 476 24.69 11.82 -8.91
CA LYS A 476 25.39 12.53 -7.81
C LYS A 476 25.07 14.02 -7.70
N SER A 477 24.80 14.69 -8.83
CA SER A 477 24.41 16.11 -8.83
C SER A 477 22.94 16.34 -8.43
N HIS A 478 22.12 15.30 -8.41
CA HIS A 478 20.70 15.33 -8.06
C HIS A 478 20.34 14.06 -7.25
N PRO A 479 20.92 13.88 -6.04
CA PRO A 479 20.69 12.68 -5.25
C PRO A 479 19.23 12.60 -4.77
N ASP A 480 18.81 11.41 -4.33
CA ASP A 480 17.48 11.22 -3.72
C ASP A 480 17.25 12.24 -2.58
N THR A 481 16.03 12.69 -2.30
CA THR A 481 15.79 13.72 -1.28
C THR A 481 15.93 13.11 0.11
N ARG A 482 17.15 13.21 0.64
CA ARG A 482 17.65 12.48 1.82
C ARG A 482 17.47 13.21 3.16
N MET A 483 16.80 14.36 3.20
CA MET A 483 16.92 15.32 4.32
C MET A 483 15.92 15.14 5.48
N ALA A 484 15.05 14.13 5.46
CA ALA A 484 14.12 13.88 6.55
C ALA A 484 14.72 12.90 7.58
N ALA A 485 14.64 13.27 8.88
CA ALA A 485 15.14 12.52 10.04
C ALA A 485 16.63 12.11 9.95
N MET A 486 17.53 13.09 9.91
CA MET A 486 18.99 12.86 9.85
C MET A 486 19.52 12.08 11.05
N ALA A 487 20.56 11.27 10.85
CA ALA A 487 21.26 10.58 11.92
C ALA A 487 21.72 11.57 13.02
N PRO A 488 21.73 11.14 14.29
CA PRO A 488 22.01 12.03 15.40
C PRO A 488 23.50 12.37 15.45
N VAL A 489 23.81 13.63 15.74
CA VAL A 489 25.16 14.02 16.17
C VAL A 489 25.54 13.18 17.41
N GLY A 490 26.76 12.63 17.42
CA GLY A 490 27.23 11.73 18.49
C GLY A 490 26.71 10.28 18.37
N GLY A 491 25.98 9.95 17.31
CA GLY A 491 25.64 8.58 16.93
C GLY A 491 24.76 7.82 17.95
N ARG A 492 24.94 6.50 18.01
CA ARG A 492 24.12 5.59 18.85
C ARG A 492 24.19 5.94 20.34
N ALA A 493 25.38 6.24 20.86
CA ALA A 493 25.58 6.52 22.28
C ALA A 493 24.85 7.79 22.71
N ALA A 494 24.85 8.85 21.89
CA ALA A 494 24.08 10.06 22.15
C ALA A 494 22.57 9.76 22.18
N ARG A 495 22.09 8.98 21.22
CA ARG A 495 20.67 8.58 21.13
C ARG A 495 20.17 7.76 22.33
N GLU A 496 21.02 6.92 22.90
CA GLU A 496 20.66 6.09 24.07
C GLU A 496 20.55 6.90 25.35
N LYS A 497 21.30 7.99 25.47
CA LYS A 497 21.29 8.91 26.63
C LYS A 497 20.30 10.07 26.48
N ALA A 498 19.78 10.29 25.28
CA ALA A 498 18.95 11.44 24.98
C ALA A 498 17.58 11.36 25.65
N THR A 499 17.22 12.43 26.35
CA THR A 499 15.89 12.67 26.93
C THR A 499 15.04 13.60 26.08
N GLY A 500 15.58 14.07 24.95
CA GLY A 500 14.89 14.98 24.03
C GLY A 500 15.52 14.96 22.62
N PRO A 501 15.00 15.81 21.71
CA PRO A 501 15.42 15.82 20.32
C PRO A 501 16.92 16.13 20.16
N LEU A 502 17.60 15.32 19.35
CA LEU A 502 18.99 15.48 18.97
C LEU A 502 19.13 16.23 17.65
N PRO A 503 20.16 17.08 17.51
CA PRO A 503 20.51 17.67 16.22
C PRO A 503 20.94 16.57 15.26
N GLY A 504 20.50 16.72 14.01
CA GLY A 504 20.92 15.86 12.92
C GLY A 504 22.27 16.27 12.35
N VAL A 505 23.04 15.32 11.83
CA VAL A 505 24.18 15.64 10.96
C VAL A 505 23.71 16.19 9.62
N THR A 506 24.55 16.97 8.95
CA THR A 506 24.30 17.45 7.58
C THR A 506 25.08 16.58 6.60
N ASP A 507 24.65 15.34 6.45
CA ASP A 507 25.27 14.36 5.55
C ASP A 507 24.18 13.65 4.71
N PRO A 508 24.22 13.77 3.36
CA PRO A 508 23.21 13.20 2.50
C PRO A 508 23.10 11.66 2.57
N ASP A 509 24.10 10.94 3.05
CA ASP A 509 24.03 9.48 3.22
C ASP A 509 23.46 9.07 4.60
N MET A 510 23.20 10.04 5.47
CA MET A 510 22.74 9.81 6.85
C MET A 510 21.26 10.13 7.07
N GLY A 511 20.48 10.21 5.99
CA GLY A 511 19.04 10.44 6.02
C GLY A 511 18.24 9.23 6.48
N GLY A 512 17.50 9.36 7.59
CA GLY A 512 16.70 8.25 8.13
C GLY A 512 15.61 7.75 7.19
N GLN A 513 14.96 8.65 6.45
CA GLN A 513 13.97 8.24 5.45
C GLN A 513 14.61 7.50 4.27
N PHE A 514 15.74 7.98 3.76
CA PHE A 514 16.47 7.31 2.71
C PHE A 514 16.87 5.89 3.14
N ASN A 515 17.43 5.75 4.35
CA ASN A 515 17.85 4.48 4.91
C ASN A 515 16.68 3.51 5.17
N ASN A 516 15.50 4.03 5.53
CA ASN A 516 14.29 3.22 5.73
C ASN A 516 13.64 2.74 4.41
N LYS A 517 13.80 3.50 3.32
CA LYS A 517 13.22 3.17 2.00
C LYS A 517 14.17 2.41 1.07
N ASN A 518 15.47 2.45 1.32
CA ASN A 518 16.47 1.78 0.48
C ASN A 518 17.31 0.67 1.17
N PRO A 519 16.85 -0.02 2.24
CA PRO A 519 17.63 -1.10 2.83
C PRO A 519 17.81 -2.25 1.84
N GLY A 520 19.01 -2.82 1.79
CA GLY A 520 19.35 -3.96 0.92
C GLY A 520 19.65 -3.61 -0.53
N LYS A 521 19.51 -2.34 -0.95
CA LYS A 521 19.81 -1.91 -2.33
C LYS A 521 21.30 -1.61 -2.51
N ARG A 522 21.82 -1.89 -3.71
CA ARG A 522 23.18 -1.54 -4.13
C ARG A 522 23.15 -0.22 -4.89
N GLY A 523 23.81 0.82 -4.37
CA GLY A 523 23.84 2.13 -5.02
C GLY A 523 24.89 2.22 -6.14
N ILE A 524 24.54 2.87 -7.25
CA ILE A 524 25.48 3.33 -8.28
C ILE A 524 25.19 4.78 -8.65
N SER A 525 26.24 5.60 -8.71
CA SER A 525 26.14 6.95 -9.27
C SER A 525 26.36 6.90 -10.78
N LEU A 526 25.31 7.19 -11.56
CA LEU A 526 25.36 7.14 -13.03
C LEU A 526 24.70 8.37 -13.66
N ASN A 527 25.46 9.10 -14.47
CA ASN A 527 24.91 10.17 -15.29
C ASN A 527 24.40 9.62 -16.63
N VAL A 528 23.13 9.21 -16.66
CA VAL A 528 22.46 8.68 -17.87
C VAL A 528 22.27 9.70 -18.98
N ARG A 529 22.52 10.99 -18.73
CA ARG A 529 22.50 12.04 -19.76
C ARG A 529 23.78 12.08 -20.58
N HIS A 530 24.87 11.49 -20.08
CA HIS A 530 26.12 11.38 -20.81
C HIS A 530 26.08 10.11 -21.69
N PRO A 531 26.56 10.13 -22.95
CA PRO A 531 26.51 8.97 -23.85
C PRO A 531 27.06 7.68 -23.23
N LYS A 532 28.23 7.75 -22.59
CA LYS A 532 28.83 6.63 -21.84
C LYS A 532 27.95 6.13 -20.68
N GLY A 533 27.27 7.04 -19.97
CA GLY A 533 26.38 6.67 -18.87
C GLY A 533 25.10 6.00 -19.36
N LEU A 534 24.56 6.47 -20.48
CA LEU A 534 23.43 5.82 -21.15
C LEU A 534 23.78 4.41 -21.65
N GLU A 535 24.97 4.23 -22.23
CA GLU A 535 25.46 2.92 -22.65
C GLU A 535 25.56 1.94 -21.47
N ILE A 536 26.11 2.39 -20.34
CA ILE A 536 26.14 1.59 -19.10
C ILE A 536 24.73 1.26 -18.63
N ALA A 537 23.79 2.22 -18.65
CA ALA A 537 22.40 1.96 -18.28
C ALA A 537 21.76 0.89 -19.18
N ARG A 538 21.97 0.95 -20.50
CA ARG A 538 21.48 -0.07 -21.45
C ARG A 538 22.06 -1.46 -21.18
N ARG A 539 23.35 -1.54 -20.83
CA ARG A 539 23.98 -2.80 -20.40
C ARG A 539 23.37 -3.33 -19.11
N LEU A 540 23.06 -2.45 -18.16
CA LEU A 540 22.36 -2.84 -16.92
C LEU A 540 20.93 -3.31 -17.21
N VAL A 541 20.21 -2.68 -18.13
CA VAL A 541 18.89 -3.14 -18.59
C VAL A 541 18.96 -4.55 -19.17
N ALA A 542 19.96 -4.84 -20.01
CA ALA A 542 20.12 -6.15 -20.64
C ALA A 542 20.32 -7.31 -19.65
N MET A 543 20.75 -7.00 -18.41
CA MET A 543 21.01 -7.99 -17.36
C MET A 543 20.01 -7.94 -16.20
N SER A 544 18.97 -7.09 -16.28
CA SER A 544 17.94 -6.93 -15.25
C SER A 544 16.62 -7.55 -15.70
N ASP A 545 15.84 -8.09 -14.77
CA ASP A 545 14.50 -8.61 -15.04
C ASP A 545 13.44 -7.51 -14.94
N VAL A 546 13.69 -6.53 -14.08
CA VAL A 546 12.78 -5.43 -13.77
C VAL A 546 13.51 -4.10 -13.93
N VAL A 547 12.85 -3.11 -14.53
CA VAL A 547 13.25 -1.71 -14.46
C VAL A 547 12.15 -0.97 -13.71
N ALA A 548 12.46 -0.40 -12.54
CA ALA A 548 11.47 0.35 -11.76
C ALA A 548 11.82 1.84 -11.77
N GLU A 549 10.84 2.72 -11.93
CA GLU A 549 11.06 4.16 -11.95
C GLU A 549 9.99 4.95 -11.18
N GLY A 550 10.26 6.22 -10.93
CA GLY A 550 9.38 7.09 -10.15
C GLY A 550 9.45 8.56 -10.58
N PHE A 551 9.87 8.83 -11.81
CA PHE A 551 9.97 10.20 -12.31
C PHE A 551 8.63 10.70 -12.86
N SER A 552 8.62 11.97 -13.28
CA SER A 552 7.50 12.52 -14.04
C SER A 552 7.38 11.78 -15.39
N PRO A 553 6.16 11.59 -15.94
CA PRO A 553 5.96 10.90 -17.21
C PRO A 553 6.86 11.46 -18.33
N GLY A 554 7.45 10.57 -19.13
CA GLY A 554 8.32 10.93 -20.25
C GLY A 554 9.80 11.15 -19.91
N VAL A 555 10.19 11.17 -18.62
CA VAL A 555 11.60 11.38 -18.25
C VAL A 555 12.50 10.25 -18.75
N LEU A 556 12.14 8.97 -18.53
CA LEU A 556 12.90 7.83 -19.05
C LEU A 556 12.85 7.77 -20.58
N ASP A 557 11.71 8.07 -21.19
CA ASP A 557 11.57 8.16 -22.65
C ASP A 557 12.54 9.18 -23.24
N SER A 558 12.67 10.36 -22.61
CA SER A 558 13.59 11.41 -23.05
C SER A 558 15.06 11.00 -23.01
N TRP A 559 15.42 10.00 -22.21
CA TRP A 559 16.76 9.41 -22.14
C TRP A 559 16.94 8.22 -23.09
N GLY A 560 15.90 7.82 -23.82
CA GLY A 560 15.89 6.62 -24.66
C GLY A 560 15.86 5.32 -23.84
N LEU A 561 15.24 5.37 -22.66
CA LEU A 561 15.02 4.25 -21.72
C LEU A 561 13.53 4.05 -21.40
N GLY A 562 12.63 4.51 -22.29
CA GLY A 562 11.20 4.23 -22.23
C GLY A 562 10.87 2.76 -22.47
N TYR A 563 9.66 2.32 -22.13
CA TYR A 563 9.28 0.90 -22.15
C TYR A 563 9.59 0.18 -23.49
N ASP A 564 9.27 0.81 -24.62
CA ASP A 564 9.55 0.22 -25.94
C ASP A 564 11.05 0.07 -26.22
N ALA A 565 11.87 1.04 -25.76
CA ALA A 565 13.32 0.98 -25.87
C ALA A 565 13.91 -0.10 -24.95
N LEU A 566 13.38 -0.24 -23.73
CA LEU A 566 13.77 -1.31 -22.81
C LEU A 566 13.44 -2.69 -23.40
N ARG A 567 12.25 -2.85 -23.99
CA ARG A 567 11.82 -4.09 -24.64
C ARG A 567 12.69 -4.46 -25.85
N ALA A 568 13.18 -3.46 -26.59
CA ALA A 568 14.12 -3.70 -27.69
C ALA A 568 15.48 -4.23 -27.21
N ILE A 569 15.88 -3.90 -25.97
CA ILE A 569 17.11 -4.41 -25.33
C ILE A 569 16.86 -5.81 -24.74
N LYS A 570 15.73 -5.98 -24.05
CA LYS A 570 15.34 -7.23 -23.39
C LYS A 570 13.83 -7.49 -23.57
N PRO A 571 13.43 -8.39 -24.49
CA PRO A 571 12.01 -8.57 -24.86
C PRO A 571 11.08 -9.01 -23.72
N ASP A 572 11.62 -9.66 -22.69
CA ASP A 572 10.90 -10.16 -21.51
C ASP A 572 10.97 -9.21 -20.29
N ILE A 573 11.46 -7.96 -20.45
CA ILE A 573 11.60 -7.00 -19.36
C ILE A 573 10.25 -6.63 -18.72
N ILE A 574 10.25 -6.52 -17.39
CA ILE A 574 9.15 -5.95 -16.59
C ILE A 574 9.48 -4.49 -16.29
N TYR A 575 8.50 -3.58 -16.45
CA TYR A 575 8.64 -2.14 -16.23
C TYR A 575 7.53 -1.63 -15.33
#